data_AF-L0RVK0-F1
#
_entry.id   AF-L0RVK0-F1
#
_cell.length_a   1.000
_cell.length_b   1.000
_cell.length_c   1.000
_cell.angle_alpha   90.00
_cell.angle_beta   90.00
_cell.angle_gamma   90.00
#
_symmetry.space_group_name_H-M   'P 1'
#
loop_
_entity.id
_entity.type
_entity.pdbx_description
1 polymer ?
#
loop_
_entity_poly.entity_id
_entity_poly.type
_entity_poly.pdbx_seq_one_letter_code
_entity_poly.pdbx_strand_id
1 'polypeptide(L)'
;MKKIFQKMLTLGTISSIVIASSCAPIKKANTNYDKTQYLKSIVSNEKIQNDEKWDLFLSRPYIQAILKASFDSEDKKNKYIQSQKEISSDYLKELKTWVRYANNIDATFDKGEWKRENKRTNIVTSIGSRFLDDLYNKNWLFFLYNLDKFIFIQFPNVTTVLNERNDYVDQVEVNKKVYNNFYNPESNEIIDYVIQKYDYKKADDSDSKYIYENRIFLLTKDGRIFHFDINGVETKSDDKIINNELSKINPPRLHSWVYSYPKLIASKDKLSEFDLKKYVEIISEWEDETYKKATAGKKAIFSDYYGKIELRYTLINVKD
;
A
#
# COMPACT_ATOMS: atom_id res chain seq x y z
N MET A 1 -53.41 36.71 -26.94
CA MET A 1 -54.68 37.46 -26.92
C MET A 1 -54.96 37.90 -25.48
N LYS A 2 -55.12 39.22 -25.22
CA LYS A 2 -55.81 39.87 -24.07
C LYS A 2 -55.30 39.49 -22.65
N LYS A 3 -55.13 40.35 -21.65
CA LYS A 3 -55.44 41.76 -21.33
C LYS A 3 -54.67 42.07 -20.02
N ILE A 4 -54.06 43.26 -19.89
CA ILE A 4 -54.43 44.35 -18.94
C ILE A 4 -54.51 43.93 -17.47
N PHE A 5 -53.68 44.53 -16.60
CA PHE A 5 -54.19 45.19 -15.38
C PHE A 5 -53.32 46.39 -14.96
N GLN A 6 -54.02 47.48 -14.68
CA GLN A 6 -53.55 48.81 -14.33
C GLN A 6 -53.28 48.97 -12.83
N LYS A 7 -52.36 49.90 -12.53
CA LYS A 7 -52.34 50.87 -11.43
C LYS A 7 -52.66 50.40 -10.00
N MET A 8 -51.72 50.67 -9.09
CA MET A 8 -51.97 51.71 -8.08
C MET A 8 -50.67 52.24 -7.48
N LEU A 9 -50.62 53.56 -7.38
CA LEU A 9 -49.58 54.40 -6.82
C LEU A 9 -50.08 54.82 -5.44
N THR A 10 -49.32 54.56 -4.38
CA THR A 10 -49.51 55.21 -3.08
C THR A 10 -48.16 55.67 -2.55
N LEU A 11 -48.02 57.00 -2.46
CA LEU A 11 -46.96 57.69 -1.72
C LEU A 11 -47.11 57.39 -0.22
N GLY A 12 -45.99 57.21 0.46
CA GLY A 12 -45.92 57.09 1.92
C GLY A 12 -44.51 57.37 2.45
N THR A 13 -44.19 58.65 2.60
CA THR A 13 -43.32 59.28 3.62
C THR A 13 -42.06 58.57 4.15
N ILE A 14 -40.92 59.14 3.74
CA ILE A 14 -39.71 59.54 4.49
C ILE A 14 -39.64 59.08 5.96
N SER A 15 -38.61 58.28 6.28
CA SER A 15 -37.87 58.37 7.54
C SER A 15 -36.41 57.97 7.31
N SER A 16 -35.56 58.99 7.28
CA SER A 16 -34.10 58.88 7.23
C SER A 16 -33.59 58.39 8.59
N ILE A 17 -33.12 57.14 8.67
CA ILE A 17 -32.30 56.71 9.80
C ILE A 17 -30.86 57.14 9.49
N VAL A 18 -30.47 58.25 10.11
CA VAL A 18 -29.08 58.68 10.24
C VAL A 18 -28.38 57.68 11.15
N ILE A 19 -27.62 56.74 10.56
CA ILE A 19 -26.66 55.94 11.33
C ILE A 19 -25.42 56.81 11.51
N ALA A 20 -25.28 57.34 12.72
CA ALA A 20 -24.08 58.04 13.16
C ALA A 20 -22.86 57.12 13.01
N SER A 21 -21.99 57.45 12.06
CA SER A 21 -20.64 56.91 11.95
C SER A 21 -19.81 57.44 13.12
N SER A 22 -19.79 56.70 14.23
CA SER A 22 -18.79 56.85 15.27
C SER A 22 -17.44 56.39 14.72
N CYS A 23 -16.58 57.35 14.38
CA CYS A 23 -15.17 57.12 14.19
C CYS A 23 -14.55 56.69 15.53
N ALA A 24 -14.50 55.39 15.78
CA ALA A 24 -13.58 54.85 16.77
C ALA A 24 -12.15 55.07 16.26
N PRO A 25 -11.21 55.55 17.10
CA PRO A 25 -9.82 55.68 16.71
C PRO A 25 -9.27 54.30 16.34
N ILE A 26 -8.75 54.20 15.11
CA ILE A 26 -7.99 53.04 14.63
C ILE A 26 -6.78 52.89 15.56
N LYS A 27 -6.93 52.09 16.61
CA LYS A 27 -5.77 51.50 17.28
C LYS A 27 -5.11 50.61 16.23
N LYS A 28 -3.88 50.98 15.85
CA LYS A 28 -3.00 50.10 15.08
C LYS A 28 -2.92 48.77 15.81
N ALA A 29 -3.68 47.78 15.35
CA ALA A 29 -3.57 46.42 15.84
C ALA A 29 -2.19 45.90 15.44
N ASN A 30 -1.47 45.35 16.41
CA ASN A 30 -0.23 44.62 16.21
C ASN A 30 -0.51 43.44 15.25
N THR A 31 -0.17 43.60 13.97
CA THR A 31 -0.44 42.64 12.88
C THR A 31 0.37 41.34 12.97
N ASN A 32 1.18 41.14 14.02
CA ASN A 32 1.93 39.91 14.25
C ASN A 32 1.22 38.89 15.17
N TYR A 33 0.22 39.32 15.95
CA TYR A 33 -0.48 38.42 16.88
C TYR A 33 -1.56 37.57 16.17
N ASP A 34 -2.25 38.15 15.19
CA ASP A 34 -3.35 37.46 14.46
C ASP A 34 -2.85 36.42 13.44
N LYS A 35 -1.76 36.71 12.73
CA LYS A 35 -1.22 35.78 11.72
C LYS A 35 -0.71 34.47 12.35
N THR A 36 -0.13 34.58 13.55
CA THR A 36 0.42 33.42 14.27
C THR A 36 -0.69 32.53 14.83
N GLN A 37 -1.80 33.10 15.32
CA GLN A 37 -2.95 32.33 15.81
C GLN A 37 -3.73 31.67 14.66
N TYR A 38 -3.89 32.37 13.53
CA TYR A 38 -4.51 31.81 12.33
C TYR A 38 -3.69 30.63 11.76
N LEU A 39 -2.37 30.79 11.62
CA LEU A 39 -1.49 29.70 11.18
C LEU A 39 -1.49 28.53 12.17
N LYS A 40 -1.49 28.79 13.49
CA LYS A 40 -1.67 27.74 14.50
C LYS A 40 -3.01 27.02 14.35
N SER A 41 -4.10 27.74 14.07
CA SER A 41 -5.41 27.13 13.87
C SER A 41 -5.52 26.29 12.60
N ILE A 42 -4.85 26.68 11.51
CA ILE A 42 -4.75 25.87 10.28
C ILE A 42 -3.94 24.62 10.55
N VAL A 43 -2.75 24.76 11.18
CA VAL A 43 -1.89 23.63 11.52
C VAL A 43 -2.60 22.68 12.50
N SER A 44 -3.35 23.21 13.46
CA SER A 44 -4.18 22.41 14.37
C SER A 44 -5.30 21.68 13.64
N ASN A 45 -6.00 22.32 12.70
CA ASN A 45 -7.06 21.67 11.92
C ASN A 45 -6.52 20.61 10.96
N GLU A 46 -5.39 20.86 10.29
CA GLU A 46 -4.71 19.87 9.45
C GLU A 46 -4.23 18.68 10.28
N LYS A 47 -3.68 18.94 11.48
CA LYS A 47 -3.27 17.89 12.41
C LYS A 47 -4.48 17.06 12.86
N ILE A 48 -5.59 17.68 13.23
CA ILE A 48 -6.83 16.98 13.62
C ILE A 48 -7.34 16.11 12.47
N GLN A 49 -7.39 16.64 11.24
CA GLN A 49 -7.81 15.85 10.08
C GLN A 49 -6.87 14.68 9.76
N ASN A 50 -5.56 14.87 9.94
CA ASN A 50 -4.59 13.79 9.74
C ASN A 50 -4.68 12.73 10.85
N ASP A 51 -4.94 13.15 12.09
CA ASP A 51 -5.17 12.24 13.21
C ASP A 51 -6.44 11.39 12.98
N GLU A 52 -7.54 12.01 12.55
CA GLU A 52 -8.78 11.29 12.20
C GLU A 52 -8.58 10.30 11.04
N LYS A 53 -7.86 10.69 9.99
CA LYS A 53 -7.54 9.80 8.85
C LYS A 53 -6.69 8.62 9.28
N TRP A 54 -5.71 8.85 10.15
CA TRP A 54 -4.87 7.80 10.71
C TRP A 54 -5.68 6.82 11.54
N ASP A 55 -6.55 7.30 12.42
CA ASP A 55 -7.38 6.45 13.27
C ASP A 55 -8.40 5.64 12.44
N LEU A 56 -8.99 6.27 11.41
CA LEU A 56 -9.85 5.59 10.43
C LEU A 56 -9.08 4.51 9.66
N PHE A 57 -7.83 4.77 9.27
CA PHE A 57 -6.96 3.77 8.64
C PHE A 57 -6.66 2.60 9.59
N LEU A 58 -6.30 2.89 10.84
CA LEU A 58 -6.03 1.85 11.84
C LEU A 58 -7.25 0.98 12.10
N SER A 59 -8.45 1.56 12.14
CA SER A 59 -9.69 0.80 12.39
C SER A 59 -10.06 -0.20 11.30
N ARG A 60 -9.38 -0.21 10.16
CA ARG A 60 -9.69 -1.12 9.05
C ARG A 60 -9.44 -2.58 9.46
N PRO A 61 -10.34 -3.53 9.09
CA PRO A 61 -10.22 -4.93 9.49
C PRO A 61 -8.89 -5.59 9.11
N TYR A 62 -8.37 -5.32 7.91
CA TYR A 62 -7.10 -5.88 7.45
C TYR A 62 -5.90 -5.33 8.24
N ILE A 63 -5.91 -4.05 8.61
CA ILE A 63 -4.86 -3.46 9.48
C ILE A 63 -4.90 -4.07 10.86
N GLN A 64 -6.09 -4.21 11.45
CA GLN A 64 -6.26 -4.87 12.74
C GLN A 64 -5.81 -6.33 12.69
N ALA A 65 -6.08 -7.04 11.59
CA ALA A 65 -5.61 -8.41 11.41
C ALA A 65 -4.07 -8.50 11.35
N ILE A 66 -3.42 -7.63 10.58
CA ILE A 66 -1.95 -7.57 10.50
C ILE A 66 -1.35 -7.21 11.86
N LEU A 67 -1.83 -6.14 12.51
CA LEU A 67 -1.32 -5.69 13.81
C LEU A 67 -1.49 -6.76 14.89
N LYS A 68 -2.66 -7.40 14.97
CA LYS A 68 -2.91 -8.48 15.92
C LYS A 68 -2.00 -9.68 15.69
N ALA A 69 -1.70 -10.01 14.44
CA ALA A 69 -0.81 -11.11 14.11
C ALA A 69 0.68 -10.75 14.27
N SER A 70 1.04 -9.46 14.21
CA SER A 70 2.43 -8.98 14.24
C SER A 70 2.95 -8.63 15.64
N PHE A 71 2.11 -8.68 16.67
CA PHE A 71 2.49 -8.33 18.03
C PHE A 71 1.84 -9.24 19.07
N ASP A 72 2.65 -9.70 20.02
CA ASP A 72 2.26 -10.54 21.16
C ASP A 72 1.69 -9.72 22.33
N SER A 73 1.93 -8.41 22.37
CA SER A 73 1.42 -7.53 23.42
C SER A 73 0.86 -6.21 22.89
N GLU A 74 -0.17 -5.73 23.58
CA GLU A 74 -0.84 -4.47 23.29
C GLU A 74 0.14 -3.27 23.41
N ASP A 75 1.03 -3.30 24.41
CA ASP A 75 2.03 -2.25 24.60
C ASP A 75 3.04 -2.16 23.44
N LYS A 76 3.53 -3.29 22.94
CA LYS A 76 4.45 -3.31 21.79
C LYS A 76 3.74 -2.82 20.53
N LYS A 77 2.50 -3.28 20.30
CA LYS A 77 1.65 -2.82 19.21
C LYS A 77 1.45 -1.31 19.25
N ASN A 78 1.10 -0.75 20.41
CA ASN A 78 0.84 0.68 20.56
C ASN A 78 2.11 1.52 20.43
N LYS A 79 3.25 1.07 20.98
CA LYS A 79 4.56 1.70 20.75
C LYS A 79 4.93 1.72 19.27
N TYR A 80 4.67 0.62 18.57
CA TYR A 80 4.89 0.56 17.12
C TYR A 80 3.98 1.52 16.37
N ILE A 81 2.67 1.49 16.61
CA ILE A 81 1.72 2.43 15.96
C ILE A 81 2.16 3.88 16.17
N GLN A 82 2.55 4.24 17.39
CA GLN A 82 3.02 5.58 17.70
C GLN A 82 4.29 5.94 16.94
N SER A 83 5.28 5.03 16.88
CA SER A 83 6.50 5.28 16.12
C SER A 83 6.24 5.46 14.63
N GLN A 84 5.26 4.74 14.07
CA GLN A 84 4.85 4.86 12.66
C GLN A 84 4.14 6.20 12.39
N LYS A 85 3.35 6.68 13.35
CA LYS A 85 2.68 7.99 13.28
C LYS A 85 3.67 9.16 13.38
N GLU A 86 4.78 8.96 14.09
CA GLU A 86 5.84 9.96 14.31
C GLU A 86 6.87 10.05 13.18
N ILE A 87 6.80 9.15 12.17
CA ILE A 87 7.68 9.22 11.00
C ILE A 87 7.47 10.57 10.31
N SER A 88 8.56 11.32 10.17
CA SER A 88 8.53 12.67 9.61
C SER A 88 8.20 12.65 8.11
N SER A 89 7.67 13.77 7.62
CA SER A 89 7.46 13.97 6.17
C SER A 89 8.77 13.92 5.36
N ASP A 90 9.91 14.20 5.99
CA ASP A 90 11.22 14.11 5.33
C ASP A 90 11.61 12.67 4.97
N TYR A 91 11.05 11.67 5.66
CA TYR A 91 11.29 10.27 5.34
C TYR A 91 10.88 9.90 3.90
N LEU A 92 9.78 10.47 3.37
CA LEU A 92 9.39 10.27 1.96
C LEU A 92 10.40 10.86 0.99
N LYS A 93 11.02 12.00 1.32
CA LYS A 93 12.07 12.64 0.50
C LYS A 93 13.35 11.82 0.51
N GLU A 94 13.72 11.26 1.66
CA GLU A 94 14.84 10.32 1.76
C GLU A 94 14.57 9.06 0.95
N LEU A 95 13.41 8.43 1.12
CA LEU A 95 13.00 7.27 0.33
C LEU A 95 13.04 7.56 -1.17
N LYS A 96 12.50 8.70 -1.62
CA LYS A 96 12.56 9.11 -3.03
C LYS A 96 13.98 9.11 -3.58
N THR A 97 14.94 9.58 -2.77
CA THR A 97 16.36 9.60 -3.14
C THR A 97 16.91 8.18 -3.22
N TRP A 98 16.67 7.36 -2.22
CA TRP A 98 17.26 6.03 -2.10
C TRP A 98 16.67 4.99 -3.04
N VAL A 99 15.36 5.07 -3.32
CA VAL A 99 14.69 4.19 -4.30
C VAL A 99 15.34 4.32 -5.68
N ARG A 100 15.83 5.50 -6.07
CA ARG A 100 16.53 5.68 -7.36
C ARG A 100 17.78 4.82 -7.50
N TYR A 101 18.46 4.52 -6.40
CA TYR A 101 19.73 3.79 -6.38
C TYR A 101 19.59 2.30 -6.08
N ALA A 102 18.45 1.88 -5.53
CA ALA A 102 18.25 0.52 -5.01
C ALA A 102 16.98 -0.17 -5.54
N ASN A 103 16.24 0.44 -6.46
CA ASN A 103 15.10 -0.24 -7.08
C ASN A 103 15.55 -1.47 -7.88
N ASN A 104 14.63 -2.43 -8.04
CA ASN A 104 14.91 -3.75 -8.62
C ASN A 104 15.13 -3.75 -10.14
N ILE A 105 15.13 -2.59 -10.81
CA ILE A 105 15.19 -2.51 -12.28
C ILE A 105 16.57 -2.10 -12.76
N ASP A 106 17.23 -1.22 -12.02
CA ASP A 106 18.50 -0.68 -12.45
C ASP A 106 19.56 -0.84 -11.36
N ALA A 107 20.33 -1.92 -11.47
CA ALA A 107 21.58 -2.09 -10.75
C ALA A 107 22.72 -1.34 -11.47
N THR A 108 22.46 -0.12 -11.98
CA THR A 108 23.40 0.64 -12.82
C THR A 108 24.76 0.82 -12.17
N PHE A 109 24.77 0.92 -10.84
CA PHE A 109 25.96 1.16 -10.02
C PHE A 109 26.69 -0.13 -9.59
N ASP A 110 26.05 -1.29 -9.77
CA ASP A 110 26.58 -2.63 -9.44
C ASP A 110 26.96 -3.42 -10.71
N LYS A 111 27.19 -2.73 -11.83
CA LYS A 111 27.70 -3.32 -13.07
C LYS A 111 29.16 -3.77 -12.87
N GLY A 112 29.34 -4.97 -12.34
CA GLY A 112 30.62 -5.65 -12.20
C GLY A 112 30.41 -7.15 -12.04
N GLU A 113 30.98 -7.92 -12.97
CA GLU A 113 31.07 -9.39 -13.08
C GLU A 113 30.06 -10.24 -12.30
N TRP A 114 29.26 -11.01 -13.05
CA TRP A 114 28.42 -12.14 -12.60
C TRP A 114 29.26 -13.32 -12.05
N LYS A 115 30.13 -13.08 -11.06
CA LYS A 115 30.82 -14.12 -10.31
C LYS A 115 30.32 -14.10 -8.86
N ARG A 116 29.76 -15.24 -8.49
CA ARG A 116 28.84 -15.47 -7.36
C ARG A 116 29.41 -15.25 -5.95
N GLU A 117 30.66 -14.82 -5.82
CA GLU A 117 31.37 -14.86 -4.52
C GLU A 117 31.85 -13.52 -3.97
N ASN A 118 31.81 -12.42 -4.73
CA ASN A 118 32.20 -11.10 -4.20
C ASN A 118 31.47 -9.96 -4.91
N LYS A 119 30.15 -9.85 -4.75
CA LYS A 119 29.44 -8.62 -5.14
C LYS A 119 29.89 -7.49 -4.22
N ARG A 120 30.82 -6.66 -4.68
CA ARG A 120 31.01 -5.33 -4.11
C ARG A 120 29.81 -4.50 -4.57
N THR A 121 28.74 -4.54 -3.79
CA THR A 121 27.63 -3.60 -3.99
C THR A 121 28.17 -2.19 -3.74
N ASN A 122 27.84 -1.29 -4.64
CA ASN A 122 28.13 0.12 -4.50
C ASN A 122 27.55 0.61 -3.17
N ILE A 123 28.29 1.44 -2.45
CA ILE A 123 27.87 1.96 -1.15
C ILE A 123 26.49 2.64 -1.22
N VAL A 124 26.19 3.33 -2.33
CA VAL A 124 24.91 4.02 -2.54
C VAL A 124 23.77 3.01 -2.71
N THR A 125 24.00 1.93 -3.45
CA THR A 125 23.02 0.83 -3.58
C THR A 125 22.83 0.11 -2.26
N SER A 126 23.90 -0.18 -1.50
CA SER A 126 23.79 -0.81 -0.18
C SER A 126 23.00 0.04 0.82
N ILE A 127 23.26 1.34 0.87
CA ILE A 127 22.48 2.26 1.71
C ILE A 127 21.03 2.28 1.24
N GLY A 128 20.80 2.44 -0.06
CA GLY A 128 19.44 2.48 -0.60
C GLY A 128 18.65 1.18 -0.32
N SER A 129 19.28 0.02 -0.43
CA SER A 129 18.65 -1.27 -0.09
C SER A 129 18.24 -1.31 1.38
N ARG A 130 19.05 -0.78 2.31
CA ARG A 130 18.66 -0.70 3.72
C ARG A 130 17.44 0.18 3.94
N PHE A 131 17.28 1.27 3.20
CA PHE A 131 16.09 2.12 3.27
C PHE A 131 14.84 1.38 2.77
N LEU A 132 14.97 0.59 1.70
CA LEU A 132 13.88 -0.25 1.20
C LEU A 132 13.56 -1.39 2.17
N ASP A 133 14.58 -2.04 2.72
CA ASP A 133 14.40 -3.08 3.74
C ASP A 133 13.71 -2.51 4.99
N ASP A 134 14.10 -1.32 5.44
CA ASP A 134 13.44 -0.66 6.55
C ASP A 134 12.01 -0.27 6.20
N LEU A 135 11.73 0.18 4.98
CA LEU A 135 10.36 0.44 4.51
C LEU A 135 9.48 -0.81 4.59
N TYR A 136 9.96 -1.95 4.11
CA TYR A 136 9.17 -3.17 4.00
C TYR A 136 9.09 -3.98 5.30
N ASN A 137 10.14 -3.97 6.12
CA ASN A 137 10.22 -4.78 7.35
C ASN A 137 9.87 -4.00 8.61
N LYS A 138 10.20 -2.70 8.67
CA LYS A 138 9.99 -1.87 9.87
C LYS A 138 8.85 -0.87 9.68
N ASN A 139 8.78 -0.22 8.53
CA ASN A 139 7.88 0.90 8.29
C ASN A 139 6.70 0.53 7.39
N TRP A 140 6.27 -0.73 7.45
CA TRP A 140 5.21 -1.25 6.59
C TRP A 140 3.84 -0.61 6.87
N LEU A 141 3.55 -0.23 8.12
CA LEU A 141 2.28 0.41 8.45
C LEU A 141 2.23 1.82 7.87
N PHE A 142 3.35 2.55 7.97
CA PHE A 142 3.53 3.82 7.28
C PHE A 142 3.42 3.68 5.76
N PHE A 143 4.01 2.63 5.18
CA PHE A 143 3.88 2.33 3.76
C PHE A 143 2.42 2.16 3.34
N LEU A 144 1.66 1.33 4.05
CA LEU A 144 0.25 1.07 3.74
C LEU A 144 -0.59 2.34 3.90
N TYR A 145 -0.33 3.15 4.93
CA TYR A 145 -1.03 4.41 5.12
C TYR A 145 -0.77 5.39 3.97
N ASN A 146 0.47 5.49 3.50
CA ASN A 146 0.90 6.41 2.44
C ASN A 146 0.97 5.73 1.06
N LEU A 147 0.17 4.67 0.83
CA LEU A 147 0.26 3.89 -0.41
C LEU A 147 0.15 4.78 -1.66
N ASP A 148 -0.72 5.79 -1.63
CA ASP A 148 -0.95 6.77 -2.68
C ASP A 148 0.28 7.64 -3.02
N LYS A 149 1.33 7.63 -2.20
CA LYS A 149 2.58 8.35 -2.44
C LYS A 149 3.60 7.54 -3.23
N PHE A 150 3.43 6.24 -3.36
CA PHE A 150 4.40 5.39 -4.03
C PHE A 150 4.12 5.28 -5.53
N ILE A 151 5.19 5.08 -6.31
CA ILE A 151 5.14 4.88 -7.75
C ILE A 151 5.85 3.57 -8.04
N PHE A 152 5.13 2.67 -8.68
CA PHE A 152 5.64 1.37 -9.09
C PHE A 152 5.77 1.34 -10.61
N ILE A 153 6.58 0.44 -11.12
CA ILE A 153 6.61 0.13 -12.55
C ILE A 153 6.46 -1.37 -12.74
N GLN A 154 5.82 -1.74 -13.84
CA GLN A 154 5.69 -3.11 -14.26
C GLN A 154 7.05 -3.68 -14.62
N PHE A 155 7.44 -4.76 -13.96
CA PHE A 155 8.64 -5.50 -14.27
C PHE A 155 8.36 -6.45 -15.45
N PRO A 156 9.21 -6.47 -16.48
CA PRO A 156 8.99 -7.32 -17.63
C PRO A 156 9.05 -8.79 -17.23
N ASN A 157 8.00 -9.56 -17.56
CA ASN A 157 8.07 -11.01 -17.51
C ASN A 157 8.89 -11.47 -18.73
N VAL A 158 10.14 -11.84 -18.50
CA VAL A 158 11.06 -12.32 -19.55
C VAL A 158 10.69 -13.75 -20.03
N THR A 159 9.69 -14.39 -19.45
CA THR A 159 9.46 -15.85 -19.59
C THR A 159 8.38 -16.29 -20.57
N THR A 160 7.78 -15.41 -21.37
CA THR A 160 6.93 -15.83 -22.49
C THR A 160 7.21 -14.95 -23.70
N VAL A 161 7.31 -15.55 -24.90
CA VAL A 161 7.59 -14.90 -26.19
C VAL A 161 9.08 -14.75 -26.58
N LEU A 162 9.86 -15.84 -26.53
CA LEU A 162 11.06 -15.97 -27.40
C LEU A 162 10.94 -17.04 -28.49
N ASN A 163 9.88 -17.87 -28.49
CA ASN A 163 9.80 -19.01 -29.43
C ASN A 163 8.57 -19.09 -30.33
N GLU A 164 7.63 -18.12 -30.32
CA GLU A 164 6.50 -18.16 -31.25
C GLU A 164 6.35 -16.84 -32.02
N ARG A 165 6.32 -17.00 -33.35
CA ARG A 165 6.67 -16.05 -34.41
C ARG A 165 5.60 -14.98 -34.66
N ASN A 166 6.09 -13.76 -34.83
CA ASN A 166 5.70 -12.67 -35.74
C ASN A 166 4.27 -12.12 -35.79
N ASP A 167 3.22 -12.78 -35.29
CA ASP A 167 1.85 -12.19 -35.28
C ASP A 167 1.46 -11.61 -33.91
N TYR A 168 2.22 -11.93 -32.86
CA TYR A 168 2.04 -11.38 -31.50
C TYR A 168 2.82 -10.09 -31.25
N VAL A 169 3.75 -9.70 -32.13
CA VAL A 169 4.60 -8.51 -31.88
C VAL A 169 3.76 -7.25 -31.88
N ASP A 170 2.75 -7.14 -32.75
CA ASP A 170 1.84 -5.99 -32.76
C ASP A 170 0.91 -5.98 -31.54
N GLN A 171 0.43 -7.14 -31.07
CA GLN A 171 -0.35 -7.20 -29.82
C GLN A 171 0.51 -7.01 -28.57
N VAL A 172 1.77 -7.42 -28.57
CA VAL A 172 2.72 -7.22 -27.46
C VAL A 172 3.23 -5.79 -27.43
N GLU A 173 3.41 -5.12 -28.57
CA GLU A 173 3.71 -3.69 -28.63
C GLU A 173 2.50 -2.83 -28.28
N VAL A 174 1.29 -3.22 -28.69
CA VAL A 174 0.05 -2.60 -28.24
C VAL A 174 -0.17 -2.87 -26.75
N ASN A 175 0.07 -4.08 -26.24
CA ASN A 175 -0.02 -4.38 -24.80
C ASN A 175 1.08 -3.70 -23.96
N LYS A 176 2.30 -3.52 -24.50
CA LYS A 176 3.37 -2.68 -23.91
C LYS A 176 3.01 -1.20 -23.87
N LYS A 177 2.11 -0.75 -24.75
CA LYS A 177 1.58 0.62 -24.78
C LYS A 177 0.27 0.80 -24.01
N VAL A 178 -0.47 -0.28 -23.70
CA VAL A 178 -1.86 -0.19 -23.22
C VAL A 178 -2.04 -0.51 -21.72
N TYR A 179 -1.06 -1.09 -21.03
CA TYR A 179 -1.12 -1.20 -19.56
C TYR A 179 -0.12 -0.23 -18.94
N ASN A 180 -0.63 0.70 -18.14
CA ASN A 180 0.10 1.65 -17.29
C ASN A 180 1.44 1.08 -16.80
N ASN A 181 2.51 1.31 -17.57
CA ASN A 181 3.85 0.84 -17.21
C ASN A 181 4.19 1.31 -15.80
N PHE A 182 3.69 2.49 -15.43
CA PHE A 182 3.72 3.01 -14.08
C PHE A 182 2.39 2.80 -13.37
N TYR A 183 2.44 2.16 -12.21
CA TYR A 183 1.32 2.07 -11.29
C TYR A 183 1.49 3.15 -10.21
N ASN A 184 0.54 4.08 -10.18
CA ASN A 184 0.46 5.15 -9.19
C ASN A 184 -0.87 4.97 -8.45
N PRO A 185 -0.90 4.37 -7.25
CA PRO A 185 -2.13 4.25 -6.49
C PRO A 185 -2.77 5.63 -6.28
N GLU A 186 -4.07 5.72 -6.49
CA GLU A 186 -4.84 6.94 -6.22
C GLU A 186 -5.26 7.04 -4.75
N SER A 187 -5.30 5.89 -4.04
CA SER A 187 -5.63 5.80 -2.62
C SER A 187 -4.90 4.63 -1.95
N ASN A 188 -5.03 4.54 -0.63
CA ASN A 188 -4.63 3.40 0.19
C ASN A 188 -5.78 2.42 0.47
N GLU A 189 -6.84 2.46 -0.34
CA GLU A 189 -8.06 1.69 -0.09
C GLU A 189 -7.88 0.21 -0.48
N ILE A 190 -8.01 -0.67 0.51
CA ILE A 190 -8.06 -2.12 0.35
C ILE A 190 -9.52 -2.55 0.41
N ILE A 191 -9.97 -3.24 -0.63
CA ILE A 191 -11.38 -3.63 -0.82
C ILE A 191 -11.64 -5.09 -0.43
N ASP A 192 -10.60 -5.92 -0.36
CA ASP A 192 -10.68 -7.30 0.12
C ASP A 192 -9.34 -7.76 0.72
N TYR A 193 -9.37 -8.73 1.62
CA TYR A 193 -8.17 -9.37 2.15
C TYR A 193 -8.40 -10.84 2.51
N VAL A 194 -7.36 -11.65 2.33
CA VAL A 194 -7.38 -13.09 2.62
C VAL A 194 -6.16 -13.44 3.46
N ILE A 195 -6.37 -14.23 4.52
CA ILE A 195 -5.31 -14.76 5.35
C ILE A 195 -5.13 -16.24 5.03
N GLN A 196 -3.96 -16.59 4.52
CA GLN A 196 -3.52 -17.94 4.37
C GLN A 196 -2.67 -18.33 5.58
N LYS A 197 -2.99 -19.48 6.18
CA LYS A 197 -2.28 -19.99 7.37
C LYS A 197 -1.64 -21.33 7.06
N TYR A 198 -0.40 -21.48 7.47
CA TYR A 198 0.33 -22.73 7.44
C TYR A 198 0.92 -22.99 8.81
N ASP A 199 0.81 -24.24 9.26
CA ASP A 199 1.51 -24.73 10.44
C ASP A 199 2.05 -26.13 10.19
N TYR A 200 3.30 -26.37 10.58
CA TYR A 200 3.89 -27.70 10.54
C TYR A 200 4.63 -28.00 11.84
N LYS A 201 4.51 -29.25 12.30
CA LYS A 201 5.16 -29.70 13.53
C LYS A 201 6.67 -29.81 13.30
N LYS A 202 7.46 -29.31 14.25
CA LYS A 202 8.91 -29.45 14.20
C LYS A 202 9.28 -30.92 14.45
N ALA A 203 10.09 -31.50 13.57
CA ALA A 203 10.33 -32.96 13.51
C ALA A 203 11.04 -33.55 14.74
N ASP A 204 11.64 -32.71 15.61
CA ASP A 204 12.62 -33.14 16.64
C ASP A 204 12.26 -32.73 18.09
N ASP A 205 11.07 -32.17 18.34
CA ASP A 205 10.65 -31.82 19.71
C ASP A 205 9.60 -32.83 20.22
N SER A 206 9.83 -33.39 21.41
CA SER A 206 8.80 -34.11 22.19
C SER A 206 7.63 -33.20 22.55
N ASP A 207 7.87 -31.89 22.51
CA ASP A 207 6.87 -30.84 22.71
C ASP A 207 6.12 -30.54 21.41
N SER A 208 4.84 -30.23 21.54
CA SER A 208 3.92 -29.76 20.51
C SER A 208 4.28 -28.36 19.98
N LYS A 209 5.50 -28.17 19.47
CA LYS A 209 5.97 -26.94 18.82
C LYS A 209 5.68 -26.99 17.31
N TYR A 210 5.05 -25.94 16.83
CA TYR A 210 4.67 -25.76 15.44
C TYR A 210 5.34 -24.51 14.90
N ILE A 211 5.96 -24.61 13.72
CA ILE A 211 6.36 -23.42 12.96
C ILE A 211 5.13 -23.00 12.17
N TYR A 212 4.76 -21.73 12.28
CA TYR A 212 3.66 -21.17 11.51
C TYR A 212 4.14 -20.10 10.54
N GLU A 213 3.42 -20.00 9.44
CA GLU A 213 3.53 -18.95 8.43
C GLU A 213 2.12 -18.46 8.09
N ASN A 214 1.85 -17.20 8.39
CA ASN A 214 0.64 -16.50 7.99
C ASN A 214 0.98 -15.54 6.87
N ARG A 215 0.31 -15.68 5.72
CA ARG A 215 0.39 -14.73 4.61
C ARG A 215 -0.92 -13.99 4.47
N ILE A 216 -0.86 -12.67 4.51
CA ILE A 216 -2.03 -11.80 4.40
C ILE A 216 -1.98 -11.12 3.04
N PHE A 217 -2.92 -11.45 2.16
CA PHE A 217 -3.07 -10.88 0.83
C PHE A 217 -4.09 -9.74 0.88
N LEU A 218 -3.76 -8.61 0.25
CA LEU A 218 -4.56 -7.39 0.25
C LEU A 218 -4.87 -6.99 -1.19
N LEU A 219 -6.16 -6.86 -1.53
CA LEU A 219 -6.61 -6.37 -2.83
C LEU A 219 -6.93 -4.88 -2.75
N THR A 220 -6.20 -4.05 -3.48
CA THR A 220 -6.48 -2.62 -3.59
C THR A 220 -7.70 -2.36 -4.48
N LYS A 221 -8.30 -1.19 -4.30
CA LYS A 221 -9.43 -0.72 -5.11
C LYS A 221 -9.14 -0.64 -6.60
N ASP A 222 -7.89 -0.47 -7.01
CA ASP A 222 -7.46 -0.41 -8.42
C ASP A 222 -6.94 -1.76 -8.96
N GLY A 223 -7.11 -2.85 -8.19
CA GLY A 223 -6.87 -4.21 -8.66
C GLY A 223 -5.41 -4.65 -8.53
N ARG A 224 -4.68 -4.19 -7.51
CA ARG A 224 -3.35 -4.68 -7.16
C ARG A 224 -3.39 -5.54 -5.92
N ILE A 225 -2.51 -6.52 -5.88
CA ILE A 225 -2.42 -7.51 -4.81
C ILE A 225 -1.07 -7.33 -4.12
N PHE A 226 -1.12 -6.95 -2.86
CA PHE A 226 0.02 -6.95 -1.95
C PHE A 226 -0.05 -8.18 -1.07
N HIS A 227 1.09 -8.65 -0.57
CA HIS A 227 1.08 -9.66 0.47
C HIS A 227 2.10 -9.38 1.57
N PHE A 228 1.74 -9.84 2.77
CA PHE A 228 2.45 -9.59 4.01
C PHE A 228 2.70 -10.93 4.72
N ASP A 229 3.95 -11.19 5.10
CA ASP A 229 4.33 -12.43 5.77
C ASP A 229 4.48 -12.21 7.27
N ILE A 230 4.03 -13.18 8.05
CA ILE A 230 4.23 -13.27 9.49
C ILE A 230 4.61 -14.70 9.83
N ASN A 231 5.79 -14.87 10.39
CA ASN A 231 6.33 -16.18 10.73
C ASN A 231 6.58 -16.28 12.23
N GLY A 232 6.47 -17.48 12.78
CA GLY A 232 6.79 -17.70 14.18
C GLY A 232 6.74 -19.15 14.61
N VAL A 233 6.79 -19.35 15.91
CA VAL A 233 6.68 -20.64 16.59
C VAL A 233 5.53 -20.58 17.58
N GLU A 234 4.62 -21.53 17.46
CA GLU A 234 3.56 -21.75 18.44
C GLU A 234 3.84 -23.01 19.25
N THR A 235 3.63 -22.94 20.55
CA THR A 235 3.55 -24.13 21.40
C THR A 235 2.09 -24.42 21.68
N LYS A 236 1.64 -25.65 21.42
CA LYS A 236 0.27 -26.09 21.63
C LYS A 236 0.19 -27.11 22.77
N SER A 237 -0.88 -27.09 23.57
CA SER A 237 -1.20 -28.13 24.55
C SER A 237 -2.69 -28.41 24.46
N ASP A 238 -3.08 -29.67 24.24
CA ASP A 238 -4.47 -30.07 23.98
C ASP A 238 -5.16 -29.17 22.93
N ASP A 239 -4.49 -28.98 21.79
CA ASP A 239 -4.90 -28.11 20.66
C ASP A 239 -5.07 -26.61 20.98
N LYS A 240 -4.68 -26.16 22.18
CA LYS A 240 -4.67 -24.74 22.55
C LYS A 240 -3.28 -24.15 22.42
N ILE A 241 -3.18 -22.98 21.78
CA ILE A 241 -1.94 -22.21 21.72
C ILE A 241 -1.66 -21.66 23.13
N ILE A 242 -0.56 -22.11 23.73
CA ILE A 242 -0.10 -21.66 25.05
C ILE A 242 1.04 -20.64 24.95
N ASN A 243 1.77 -20.64 23.84
CA ASN A 243 2.78 -19.64 23.54
C ASN A 243 2.79 -19.37 22.03
N ASN A 244 3.01 -18.11 21.65
CA ASN A 244 3.17 -17.68 20.26
C ASN A 244 4.32 -16.67 20.19
N GLU A 245 5.41 -17.09 19.58
CA GLU A 245 6.63 -16.29 19.43
C GLU A 245 6.86 -15.95 17.96
N LEU A 246 6.99 -14.67 17.65
CA LEU A 246 7.35 -14.22 16.31
C LEU A 246 8.79 -14.59 15.96
N SER A 247 9.00 -14.93 14.70
CA SER A 247 10.33 -15.22 14.17
C SER A 247 11.20 -13.97 14.22
N LYS A 248 12.33 -14.07 14.92
CA LYS A 248 13.36 -13.02 14.94
C LYS A 248 14.15 -12.96 13.63
N ILE A 249 14.17 -14.07 12.87
CA ILE A 249 14.91 -14.20 11.61
C ILE A 249 14.07 -13.67 10.44
N ASN A 250 12.77 -14.00 10.44
CA ASN A 250 11.80 -13.57 9.43
C ASN A 250 10.67 -12.77 10.11
N PRO A 251 10.96 -11.54 10.58
CA PRO A 251 9.95 -10.71 11.24
C PRO A 251 8.81 -10.36 10.28
N PRO A 252 7.67 -9.86 10.81
CA PRO A 252 6.56 -9.36 10.00
C PRO A 252 7.05 -8.41 8.90
N ARG A 253 6.71 -8.67 7.64
CA ARG A 253 7.20 -7.88 6.50
C ARG A 253 6.21 -7.82 5.36
N LEU A 254 6.19 -6.67 4.68
CA LEU A 254 5.51 -6.49 3.41
C LEU A 254 6.42 -6.94 2.26
N HIS A 255 5.88 -7.62 1.26
CA HIS A 255 6.66 -7.94 0.07
C HIS A 255 6.86 -6.73 -0.85
N SER A 256 8.03 -6.70 -1.47
CA SER A 256 8.42 -5.61 -2.38
C SER A 256 7.79 -5.71 -3.77
N TRP A 257 7.24 -6.88 -4.10
CA TRP A 257 6.51 -7.13 -5.34
C TRP A 257 5.02 -6.95 -5.15
N VAL A 258 4.39 -6.35 -6.16
CA VAL A 258 2.95 -6.15 -6.23
C VAL A 258 2.43 -6.86 -7.47
N TYR A 259 1.33 -7.59 -7.32
CA TYR A 259 0.80 -8.47 -8.36
C TYR A 259 -0.52 -7.95 -8.93
N SER A 260 -0.85 -8.35 -10.14
CA SER A 260 -2.14 -8.07 -10.77
C SER A 260 -2.37 -8.93 -12.00
N TYR A 261 -3.51 -8.74 -12.63
CA TYR A 261 -3.89 -9.35 -13.90
C TYR A 261 -4.57 -8.33 -14.82
N PRO A 262 -4.37 -8.39 -16.15
CA PRO A 262 -4.96 -7.42 -17.08
C PRO A 262 -6.47 -7.24 -16.92
N LYS A 263 -7.23 -8.34 -16.74
CA LYS A 263 -8.68 -8.24 -16.53
C LYS A 263 -9.06 -7.64 -15.18
N LEU A 264 -8.31 -7.92 -14.12
CA LEU A 264 -8.53 -7.33 -12.80
C LEU A 264 -8.34 -5.80 -12.83
N ILE A 265 -7.30 -5.33 -13.53
CA ILE A 265 -7.05 -3.89 -13.70
C ILE A 265 -8.21 -3.24 -14.47
N ALA A 266 -8.60 -3.84 -15.59
CA ALA A 266 -9.63 -3.32 -16.49
C ALA A 266 -11.06 -3.42 -15.92
N SER A 267 -11.27 -4.28 -14.92
CA SER A 267 -12.56 -4.52 -14.30
C SER A 267 -13.18 -3.24 -13.74
N LYS A 268 -14.49 -3.05 -13.91
CA LYS A 268 -15.21 -1.95 -13.25
C LYS A 268 -15.66 -2.32 -11.85
N ASP A 269 -15.97 -3.60 -11.63
CA ASP A 269 -16.38 -4.17 -10.35
C ASP A 269 -15.46 -5.34 -9.98
N LYS A 270 -14.35 -4.99 -9.32
CA LYS A 270 -13.27 -5.93 -8.99
C LYS A 270 -13.75 -7.08 -8.11
N LEU A 271 -14.66 -6.82 -7.16
CA LEU A 271 -15.12 -7.84 -6.22
C LEU A 271 -16.06 -8.86 -6.89
N SER A 272 -16.79 -8.44 -7.92
CA SER A 272 -17.65 -9.35 -8.70
C SER A 272 -16.86 -10.18 -9.72
N GLU A 273 -15.80 -9.62 -10.28
CA GLU A 273 -15.06 -10.21 -11.40
C GLU A 273 -13.81 -10.97 -10.96
N PHE A 274 -13.30 -10.73 -9.75
CA PHE A 274 -12.08 -11.35 -9.22
C PHE A 274 -12.27 -11.85 -7.79
N ASP A 275 -11.92 -13.11 -7.57
CA ASP A 275 -11.96 -13.75 -6.27
C ASP A 275 -10.54 -13.87 -5.71
N LEU A 276 -10.22 -13.04 -4.70
CA LEU A 276 -8.91 -13.04 -4.05
C LEU A 276 -8.63 -14.36 -3.32
N LYS A 277 -9.64 -15.01 -2.75
CA LYS A 277 -9.46 -16.30 -2.07
C LYS A 277 -9.08 -17.37 -3.09
N LYS A 278 -9.77 -17.42 -4.24
CA LYS A 278 -9.43 -18.33 -5.33
C LYS A 278 -8.04 -18.05 -5.90
N TYR A 279 -7.65 -16.79 -6.01
CA TYR A 279 -6.27 -16.41 -6.34
C TYR A 279 -5.28 -17.02 -5.34
N VAL A 280 -5.50 -16.83 -4.04
CA VAL A 280 -4.63 -17.36 -2.99
C VAL A 280 -4.55 -18.88 -3.01
N GLU A 281 -5.67 -19.58 -3.25
CA GLU A 281 -5.72 -21.05 -3.37
C GLU A 281 -4.95 -21.60 -4.58
N ILE A 282 -4.85 -20.82 -5.67
CA ILE A 282 -4.23 -21.24 -6.93
C ILE A 282 -2.77 -20.80 -7.04
N ILE A 283 -2.45 -19.60 -6.55
CA ILE A 283 -1.13 -18.98 -6.63
C ILE A 283 -0.29 -19.27 -5.39
N SER A 284 -0.83 -19.94 -4.37
CA SER A 284 -0.04 -20.47 -3.27
C SER A 284 1.01 -21.48 -3.74
N GLU A 285 2.13 -20.93 -4.19
CA GLU A 285 3.45 -21.52 -4.24
C GLU A 285 3.98 -21.43 -2.79
N TRP A 286 4.47 -22.49 -2.14
CA TRP A 286 5.79 -23.08 -2.41
C TRP A 286 6.03 -24.38 -1.59
N GLU A 287 7.07 -25.08 -2.03
CA GLU A 287 7.90 -26.14 -1.40
C GLU A 287 7.51 -27.63 -1.43
N ASP A 288 6.35 -28.03 -1.95
CA ASP A 288 6.16 -29.45 -2.29
C ASP A 288 6.14 -29.62 -3.82
N GLU A 289 7.19 -30.22 -4.38
CA GLU A 289 7.31 -30.51 -5.82
C GLU A 289 6.09 -31.28 -6.36
N THR A 290 5.46 -32.07 -5.49
CA THR A 290 4.24 -32.82 -5.77
C THR A 290 3.04 -31.89 -5.98
N TYR A 291 2.93 -30.83 -5.18
CA TYR A 291 1.86 -29.82 -5.29
C TYR A 291 2.08 -28.87 -6.47
N LYS A 292 3.34 -28.53 -6.79
CA LYS A 292 3.71 -27.70 -7.95
C LYS A 292 3.23 -28.30 -9.28
N LYS A 293 3.30 -29.63 -9.44
CA LYS A 293 2.81 -30.33 -10.64
C LYS A 293 1.28 -30.38 -10.71
N ALA A 294 0.60 -30.59 -9.58
CA ALA A 294 -0.87 -30.66 -9.52
C ALA A 294 -1.57 -29.30 -9.73
N THR A 295 -0.88 -28.19 -9.45
CA THR A 295 -1.44 -26.83 -9.53
C THR A 295 -1.13 -26.12 -10.84
N ALA A 296 -0.15 -26.59 -11.63
CA ALA A 296 0.25 -25.94 -12.89
C ALA A 296 -0.92 -25.76 -13.88
N GLY A 297 -1.75 -26.78 -14.07
CA GLY A 297 -2.94 -26.69 -14.93
C GLY A 297 -3.99 -25.71 -14.40
N LYS A 298 -4.23 -25.69 -13.08
CA LYS A 298 -5.14 -24.73 -12.45
C LYS A 298 -4.62 -23.30 -12.58
N LYS A 299 -3.31 -23.09 -12.41
CA LYS A 299 -2.65 -21.79 -12.59
C LYS A 299 -2.73 -21.30 -14.03
N ALA A 300 -2.56 -22.20 -15.01
CA ALA A 300 -2.74 -21.87 -16.43
C ALA A 300 -4.18 -21.44 -16.73
N ILE A 301 -5.18 -22.24 -16.33
CA ILE A 301 -6.60 -21.92 -16.52
C ILE A 301 -6.98 -20.60 -15.83
N PHE A 302 -6.49 -20.39 -14.60
CA PHE A 302 -6.71 -19.15 -13.88
C PHE A 302 -6.10 -17.96 -14.60
N SER A 303 -4.83 -18.07 -15.02
CA SER A 303 -4.15 -17.00 -15.74
C SER A 303 -4.87 -16.69 -17.05
N ASP A 304 -5.24 -17.69 -17.85
CA ASP A 304 -6.03 -17.52 -19.07
C ASP A 304 -7.35 -16.79 -18.83
N TYR A 305 -8.07 -17.19 -17.78
CA TYR A 305 -9.31 -16.53 -17.39
C TYR A 305 -9.09 -15.05 -17.06
N TYR A 306 -7.98 -14.67 -16.43
CA TYR A 306 -7.71 -13.30 -15.98
C TYR A 306 -6.82 -12.45 -16.90
N GLY A 307 -6.52 -12.93 -18.12
CA GLY A 307 -5.75 -12.16 -19.11
C GLY A 307 -4.36 -12.71 -19.41
N LYS A 308 -4.19 -14.02 -19.26
CA LYS A 308 -3.03 -14.87 -19.61
C LYS A 308 -1.74 -14.64 -18.83
N ILE A 309 -1.47 -13.42 -18.39
CA ILE A 309 -0.18 -13.05 -17.78
C ILE A 309 -0.42 -12.39 -16.43
N GLU A 310 0.25 -12.92 -15.40
CA GLU A 310 0.38 -12.24 -14.11
C GLU A 310 1.32 -11.04 -14.25
N LEU A 311 0.85 -9.85 -13.89
CA LEU A 311 1.64 -8.63 -13.93
C LEU A 311 2.34 -8.46 -12.60
N ARG A 312 3.64 -8.13 -12.63
CA ARG A 312 4.44 -7.83 -11.43
C ARG A 312 4.91 -6.40 -11.48
N TYR A 313 4.83 -5.71 -10.35
CA TYR A 313 5.25 -4.33 -10.20
C TYR A 313 6.24 -4.21 -9.04
N THR A 314 7.18 -3.28 -9.16
CA THR A 314 8.13 -2.95 -8.10
C THR A 314 8.23 -1.45 -7.91
N LEU A 315 8.56 -1.04 -6.68
CA LEU A 315 8.70 0.35 -6.30
C LEU A 315 9.89 0.98 -7.04
N ILE A 316 9.67 2.14 -7.65
CA ILE A 316 10.73 2.88 -8.37
C ILE A 316 10.79 4.36 -8.05
N ASN A 317 9.76 4.93 -7.43
CA ASN A 317 9.79 6.33 -7.03
C ASN A 317 8.76 6.62 -5.93
N VAL A 318 8.86 7.81 -5.34
CA VAL A 318 7.93 8.37 -4.36
C VAL A 318 7.52 9.78 -4.84
N LYS A 319 6.24 10.11 -4.73
CA LYS A 319 5.68 11.42 -5.06
C LYS A 319 6.18 12.48 -4.07
N ASP A 320 6.22 13.73 -4.52
CA ASP A 320 6.53 14.89 -3.67
C ASP A 320 5.42 15.19 -2.66
#